data_AF-A0A959A5B1-F1
#
_entry.id   AF-A0A959A5B1-F1
#
_cell.length_a   1.000
_cell.length_b   1.000
_cell.length_c   1.000
_cell.angle_alpha   90.00
_cell.angle_beta   90.00
_cell.angle_gamma   90.00
#
_symmetry.space_group_name_H-M   'P 1'
#
loop_
_entity.id
_entity.type
_entity.pdbx_description
1 polymer ?
#
loop_
_entity_poly.entity_id
_entity_poly.type
_entity_poly.pdbx_seq_one_letter_code
_entity_poly.pdbx_strand_id
1 'polypeptide(L)'
;MKNRFLLLFLAAIFSQGVSAQMNVTLHMHQKLGDQPLALNSATTAPGDYQIQVTRMQYYVSEIKLVHDGGQVMPVTDMHLLVSAQKDSIFSLGSFGVTAIEGIEFSIGVDKAFNHLDPASYPANHPLAPKNPTMHWGWTAGYRFICFEGKSSNNGTTFPDIFQIHTVDDANYKTVTLPVQGVMVGDQMTINIDADYTKVLTDLNVQGGVISHAANGVSAVIAENMQNYVFTPSALTSGTVEPGVLGQFGISPNPASGSATLRYDLPGYDCLTLTVSDLAGRTVFTQPLNGSKQSVPLETNWHPGIYVARIFSGEKFLALEKLVVK
;
A
#
# COMPACT_ATOMS: atom_id res chain seq x y z
N MET A 1 15.85 -0.69 -76.49
CA MET A 1 16.75 0.10 -75.62
C MET A 1 15.91 0.98 -74.71
N LYS A 2 16.10 0.83 -73.37
CA LYS A 2 16.10 1.86 -72.29
C LYS A 2 14.93 2.88 -72.26
N ASN A 3 14.22 3.18 -71.16
CA ASN A 3 14.38 2.90 -69.74
C ASN A 3 13.03 3.16 -69.06
N ARG A 4 12.67 2.26 -68.14
CA ARG A 4 11.66 2.44 -67.10
C ARG A 4 12.18 3.47 -66.09
N PHE A 5 11.36 4.42 -65.64
CA PHE A 5 11.46 4.99 -64.29
C PHE A 5 10.09 5.48 -63.83
N LEU A 6 9.35 4.55 -63.25
CA LEU A 6 8.19 4.80 -62.41
C LEU A 6 8.72 5.34 -61.07
N LEU A 7 8.53 6.63 -60.79
CA LEU A 7 8.82 7.22 -59.48
C LEU A 7 7.76 6.72 -58.48
N LEU A 8 8.08 5.63 -57.80
CA LEU A 8 7.42 5.21 -56.57
C LEU A 8 7.91 6.11 -55.44
N PHE A 9 7.07 7.05 -55.03
CA PHE A 9 7.23 7.79 -53.78
C PHE A 9 6.98 6.81 -52.63
N LEU A 10 8.05 6.19 -52.11
CA LEU A 10 7.99 5.37 -50.91
C LEU A 10 7.91 6.32 -49.71
N ALA A 11 6.68 6.63 -49.29
CA ALA A 11 6.45 7.24 -47.98
C ALA A 11 6.81 6.19 -46.92
N ALA A 12 8.07 6.21 -46.47
CA ALA A 12 8.49 5.52 -45.27
C ALA A 12 7.83 6.24 -44.09
N ILE A 13 6.61 5.81 -43.75
CA ILE A 13 5.97 6.17 -42.49
C ILE A 13 6.83 5.53 -41.40
N PHE A 14 7.72 6.32 -40.81
CA PHE A 14 8.28 6.03 -39.50
C PHE A 14 7.11 5.99 -38.52
N SER A 15 6.56 4.80 -38.28
CA SER A 15 5.71 4.57 -37.11
C SER A 15 6.63 4.63 -35.90
N GLN A 16 6.90 5.85 -35.40
CA GLN A 16 7.35 5.97 -34.03
C GLN A 16 6.22 5.42 -33.18
N GLY A 17 6.45 4.23 -32.61
CA GLY A 17 5.55 3.65 -31.64
C GLY A 17 5.49 4.60 -30.45
N VAL A 18 4.48 5.47 -30.44
CA VAL A 18 4.09 6.18 -29.24
C VAL A 18 3.53 5.11 -28.33
N SER A 19 4.39 4.56 -27.46
CA SER A 19 3.90 3.71 -26.37
C SER A 19 3.03 4.60 -25.49
N ALA A 20 1.79 4.19 -25.26
CA ALA A 20 0.93 4.89 -24.32
C ALA A 20 1.61 4.85 -22.95
N GLN A 21 1.82 6.03 -22.35
CA GLN A 21 2.37 6.07 -20.99
C GLN A 21 1.28 5.67 -19.99
N MET A 22 1.68 4.87 -19.01
CA MET A 22 0.85 4.38 -17.93
C MET A 22 1.27 5.08 -16.64
N ASN A 23 0.31 5.70 -15.94
CA ASN A 23 0.54 6.21 -14.60
C ASN A 23 0.64 5.04 -13.63
N VAL A 24 1.77 4.96 -12.92
CA VAL A 24 2.04 3.89 -11.96
C VAL A 24 1.98 4.44 -10.54
N THR A 25 1.25 3.71 -9.69
CA THR A 25 1.06 4.03 -8.28
C THR A 25 1.53 2.86 -7.43
N LEU A 26 2.25 3.14 -6.34
CA LEU A 26 2.60 2.17 -5.31
C LEU A 26 1.69 2.38 -4.10
N HIS A 27 0.96 1.33 -3.72
CA HIS A 27 0.17 1.29 -2.50
C HIS A 27 0.82 0.33 -1.50
N MET A 28 1.31 0.88 -0.39
CA MET A 28 1.85 0.10 0.72
C MET A 28 0.81 0.00 1.84
N HIS A 29 0.17 -1.17 1.97
CA HIS A 29 -0.78 -1.46 3.03
C HIS A 29 -0.05 -1.60 4.37
N GLN A 30 -0.26 -0.63 5.26
CA GLN A 30 0.39 -0.57 6.57
C GLN A 30 -0.29 -1.55 7.52
N LYS A 31 0.41 -2.56 8.06
CA LYS A 31 -0.20 -3.65 8.84
C LYS A 31 0.51 -3.93 10.17
N LEU A 32 -0.26 -4.50 11.09
CA LEU A 32 0.20 -5.20 12.28
C LEU A 32 -0.37 -6.62 12.25
N GLY A 33 0.42 -7.58 11.77
CA GLY A 33 -0.05 -8.90 11.41
C GLY A 33 -1.04 -8.82 10.25
N ASP A 34 -2.19 -9.48 10.41
CA ASP A 34 -3.24 -9.46 9.38
C ASP A 34 -4.12 -8.22 9.40
N GLN A 35 -3.99 -7.36 10.43
CA GLN A 35 -4.83 -6.18 10.60
C GLN A 35 -4.17 -4.93 10.04
N PRO A 36 -4.94 -3.96 9.51
CA PRO A 36 -4.44 -2.62 9.24
C PRO A 36 -3.78 -2.04 10.50
N LEU A 37 -2.66 -1.33 10.32
CA LEU A 37 -1.96 -0.73 11.44
C LEU A 37 -2.84 0.33 12.11
N ALA A 38 -2.96 0.20 13.44
CA ALA A 38 -3.46 1.24 14.31
C ALA A 38 -2.40 1.53 15.37
N LEU A 39 -1.89 2.77 15.40
CA LEU A 39 -0.91 3.16 16.42
C LEU A 39 -1.51 3.09 17.81
N ASN A 40 -0.68 2.75 18.79
CA ASN A 40 -1.04 2.59 20.20
C ASN A 40 -2.06 1.46 20.47
N SER A 41 -2.44 0.68 19.45
CA SER A 41 -3.20 -0.54 19.63
C SER A 41 -2.28 -1.70 20.01
N ALA A 42 -2.74 -2.53 20.94
CA ALA A 42 -2.02 -3.73 21.33
C ALA A 42 -1.99 -4.73 20.16
N THR A 43 -0.84 -5.35 19.93
CA THR A 43 -0.68 -6.46 18.99
C THR A 43 0.37 -7.45 19.51
N THR A 44 0.34 -8.67 18.98
CA THR A 44 1.28 -9.73 19.34
C THR A 44 2.53 -9.64 18.44
N ALA A 45 3.69 -9.51 19.06
CA ALA A 45 4.98 -9.62 18.38
C ALA A 45 5.36 -11.10 18.12
N PRO A 46 6.29 -11.41 17.21
CA PRO A 46 6.68 -12.79 16.88
C PRO A 46 7.14 -13.65 18.07
N GLY A 47 7.65 -13.03 19.15
CA GLY A 47 8.05 -13.72 20.39
C GLY A 47 6.91 -14.00 21.38
N ASP A 48 5.65 -13.92 20.94
CA ASP A 48 4.44 -14.13 21.76
C ASP A 48 4.34 -13.21 22.98
N TYR A 49 4.65 -11.93 22.77
CA TYR A 49 4.45 -10.87 23.76
C TYR A 49 3.72 -9.68 23.14
N GLN A 50 3.09 -8.87 23.98
CA GLN A 50 2.29 -7.73 23.52
C GLN A 50 3.14 -6.48 23.34
N ILE A 51 2.89 -5.76 22.24
CA ILE A 51 3.46 -4.45 21.94
C ILE A 51 2.40 -3.44 21.52
N GLN A 52 2.72 -2.16 21.66
CA GLN A 52 2.02 -1.03 21.06
C GLN A 52 3.03 -0.26 20.21
N VAL A 53 2.79 -0.17 18.92
CA VAL A 53 3.63 0.66 18.04
C VAL A 53 3.19 2.12 18.17
N THR A 54 4.12 3.01 18.51
CA THR A 54 3.87 4.45 18.67
C THR A 54 4.44 5.25 17.50
N ARG A 55 5.47 4.73 16.83
CA ARG A 55 6.06 5.32 15.62
C ARG A 55 6.60 4.23 14.71
N MET A 56 6.22 4.30 13.45
CA MET A 56 6.89 3.59 12.36
C MET A 56 7.09 4.56 11.20
N GLN A 57 8.35 4.87 10.91
CA GLN A 57 8.76 5.68 9.76
C GLN A 57 10.03 5.10 9.14
N TYR A 58 10.13 5.16 7.82
CA TYR A 58 11.33 4.72 7.12
C TYR A 58 11.45 5.40 5.75
N TYR A 59 12.67 5.47 5.25
CA TYR A 59 12.95 5.95 3.91
C TYR A 59 12.89 4.83 2.89
N VAL A 60 12.38 5.16 1.70
CA VAL A 60 12.46 4.31 0.51
C VAL A 60 13.14 5.10 -0.61
N SER A 61 14.05 4.45 -1.32
CA SER A 61 14.83 5.02 -2.44
C SER A 61 15.13 3.94 -3.49
N GLU A 62 15.76 4.34 -4.61
CA GLU A 62 16.19 3.44 -5.69
C GLU A 62 15.08 2.48 -6.17
N ILE A 63 13.88 3.03 -6.40
CA ILE A 63 12.72 2.25 -6.86
C ILE A 63 12.92 1.86 -8.33
N LYS A 64 12.67 0.60 -8.66
CA LYS A 64 12.69 0.06 -10.02
C LYS A 64 11.47 -0.80 -10.28
N LEU A 65 10.94 -0.69 -11.49
CA LEU A 65 9.84 -1.50 -11.99
C LEU A 65 10.40 -2.65 -12.83
N VAL A 66 9.95 -3.87 -12.56
CA VAL A 66 10.18 -5.02 -13.44
C VAL A 66 8.93 -5.20 -14.29
N HIS A 67 9.07 -5.12 -15.61
CA HIS A 67 7.93 -5.02 -16.54
C HIS A 67 8.18 -5.73 -17.87
N ASP A 68 7.10 -5.99 -18.61
CA ASP A 68 7.11 -6.43 -20.02
C ASP A 68 8.16 -7.50 -20.37
N GLY A 69 8.13 -8.63 -19.65
CA GLY A 69 9.05 -9.75 -19.85
C GLY A 69 10.39 -9.60 -19.13
N GLY A 70 10.40 -9.03 -17.92
CA GLY A 70 11.58 -8.90 -17.07
C GLY A 70 12.49 -7.68 -17.34
N GLN A 71 12.04 -6.70 -18.13
CA GLN A 71 12.77 -5.44 -18.29
C GLN A 71 12.77 -4.64 -16.98
N VAL A 72 13.85 -3.91 -16.71
CA VAL A 72 14.01 -3.12 -15.48
C VAL A 72 14.03 -1.64 -15.83
N MET A 73 13.11 -0.88 -15.25
CA MET A 73 13.01 0.57 -15.43
C MET A 73 13.12 1.30 -14.09
N PRO A 74 14.14 2.17 -13.89
CA PRO A 74 14.27 2.94 -12.67
C PRO A 74 13.23 4.08 -12.59
N VAL A 75 12.73 4.33 -11.39
CA VAL A 75 12.00 5.55 -11.03
C VAL A 75 13.04 6.55 -10.51
N THR A 76 13.44 7.49 -11.35
CA THR A 76 14.53 8.43 -11.06
C THR A 76 14.08 9.57 -10.15
N ASP A 77 15.03 10.14 -9.40
CA ASP A 77 14.85 11.34 -8.57
C ASP A 77 13.73 11.23 -7.52
N MET A 78 13.54 10.03 -6.95
CA MET A 78 12.49 9.76 -5.98
C MET A 78 13.02 9.17 -4.67
N HIS A 79 12.82 9.93 -3.60
CA HIS A 79 12.89 9.45 -2.22
C HIS A 79 11.48 9.50 -1.63
N LEU A 80 11.11 8.50 -0.84
CA LEU A 80 9.85 8.48 -0.10
C LEU A 80 10.13 8.43 1.40
N LEU A 81 9.36 9.18 2.19
CA LEU A 81 9.29 9.00 3.63
C LEU A 81 7.97 8.32 3.96
N VAL A 82 8.03 7.02 4.20
CA VAL A 82 6.85 6.25 4.61
C VAL A 82 6.58 6.51 6.08
N SER A 83 5.31 6.75 6.42
CA SER A 83 4.86 6.92 7.80
C SER A 83 3.58 6.14 7.99
N ALA A 84 3.60 5.17 8.88
CA ALA A 84 2.45 4.30 9.09
C ALA A 84 1.22 5.01 9.70
N GLN A 85 1.35 6.29 10.07
CA GLN A 85 0.22 7.13 10.48
C GLN A 85 -0.73 7.49 9.33
N LYS A 86 -0.28 7.34 8.09
CA LYS A 86 -1.02 7.74 6.90
C LYS A 86 -1.09 6.58 5.92
N ASP A 87 -2.17 6.55 5.15
CA ASP A 87 -2.24 5.67 4.00
C ASP A 87 -1.08 6.01 3.06
N SER A 88 -0.39 4.97 2.59
CA SER A 88 0.91 5.09 1.92
C SER A 88 0.74 4.79 0.44
N ILE A 89 0.18 5.78 -0.26
CA ILE A 89 -0.07 5.75 -1.70
C ILE A 89 0.86 6.77 -2.36
N PHE A 90 1.72 6.29 -3.26
CA PHE A 90 2.73 7.10 -3.92
C PHE A 90 2.58 7.01 -5.44
N SER A 91 2.43 8.16 -6.10
CA SER A 91 2.53 8.21 -7.55
C SER A 91 4.00 8.10 -7.94
N LEU A 92 4.35 7.04 -8.66
CA LEU A 92 5.72 6.80 -9.13
C LEU A 92 6.03 7.56 -10.42
N GLY A 93 5.00 7.97 -11.16
CA GLY A 93 5.13 8.71 -12.42
C GLY A 93 4.43 7.99 -13.57
N SER A 94 4.77 8.41 -14.79
CA SER A 94 4.21 7.88 -16.04
C SER A 94 5.27 7.18 -16.85
N PHE A 95 5.01 5.93 -17.22
CA PHE A 95 6.01 5.04 -17.81
C PHE A 95 5.46 4.31 -19.02
N GLY A 96 6.31 4.01 -20.01
CA GLY A 96 5.93 3.20 -21.18
C GLY A 96 5.86 1.70 -20.86
N VAL A 97 5.08 1.29 -19.86
CA VAL A 97 4.89 -0.10 -19.43
C VAL A 97 3.52 -0.63 -19.82
N THR A 98 3.43 -1.91 -20.16
CA THR A 98 2.13 -2.57 -20.42
C THR A 98 1.72 -3.55 -19.32
N ALA A 99 2.69 -4.18 -18.65
CA ALA A 99 2.48 -5.04 -17.51
C ALA A 99 3.65 -4.93 -16.52
N ILE A 100 3.34 -4.84 -15.22
CA ILE A 100 4.35 -4.89 -14.15
C ILE A 100 4.32 -6.28 -13.52
N GLU A 101 5.51 -6.86 -13.36
CA GLU A 101 5.77 -8.22 -12.87
C GLU A 101 6.55 -8.22 -11.54
N GLY A 102 7.12 -7.06 -11.18
CA GLY A 102 7.80 -6.89 -9.90
C GLY A 102 8.17 -5.45 -9.60
N ILE A 103 8.57 -5.24 -8.35
CA ILE A 103 9.14 -3.98 -7.87
C ILE A 103 10.39 -4.28 -7.07
N GLU A 104 11.41 -3.46 -7.27
CA GLU A 104 12.59 -3.38 -6.41
C GLU A 104 12.64 -2.00 -5.78
N PHE A 105 13.01 -1.92 -4.51
CA PHE A 105 13.25 -0.64 -3.84
C PHE A 105 14.20 -0.86 -2.67
N SER A 106 14.81 0.20 -2.17
CA SER A 106 15.72 0.12 -1.05
C SER A 106 15.19 0.84 0.17
N ILE A 107 15.41 0.27 1.35
CA ILE A 107 15.13 0.84 2.66
C ILE A 107 16.33 1.68 3.08
N GLY A 108 16.09 2.98 3.24
CA GLY A 108 17.10 3.98 3.53
C GLY A 108 17.23 5.06 2.47
N VAL A 109 18.18 5.96 2.70
CA VAL A 109 18.59 7.00 1.75
C VAL A 109 19.88 6.52 1.11
N ASP A 110 19.95 6.52 -0.21
CA ASP A 110 21.15 6.10 -0.92
C ASP A 110 22.35 6.99 -0.55
N LYS A 111 23.53 6.39 -0.62
CA LYS A 111 24.77 6.98 -0.09
C LYS A 111 25.08 8.37 -0.64
N ALA A 112 24.65 8.67 -1.87
CA ALA A 112 24.91 9.95 -2.49
C ALA A 112 24.19 11.11 -1.77
N PHE A 113 23.04 10.83 -1.14
CA PHE A 113 22.26 11.85 -0.41
C PHE A 113 22.29 11.69 1.11
N ASN A 114 22.63 10.50 1.64
CA ASN A 114 22.52 10.18 3.08
C ASN A 114 23.26 11.16 4.01
N HIS A 115 24.36 11.75 3.54
CA HIS A 115 25.22 12.65 4.33
C HIS A 115 25.15 14.12 3.90
N LEU A 116 24.20 14.46 3.02
CA LEU A 116 24.00 15.84 2.57
C LEU A 116 23.14 16.63 3.56
N ASP A 117 23.14 17.96 3.43
CA ASP A 117 22.41 18.85 4.34
C ASP A 117 20.90 18.69 4.14
N PRO A 118 20.14 18.20 5.13
CA PRO A 118 18.69 18.16 5.04
C PRO A 118 18.09 19.55 4.78
N ALA A 119 18.69 20.62 5.32
CA ALA A 119 18.21 21.98 5.16
C ALA A 119 18.38 22.55 3.74
N SER A 120 19.11 21.85 2.86
CA SER A 120 19.20 22.22 1.44
C SER A 120 17.92 21.90 0.65
N TYR A 121 17.05 21.05 1.18
CA TYR A 121 15.81 20.66 0.53
C TYR A 121 14.62 21.56 0.90
N PRO A 122 13.65 21.76 -0.02
CA PRO A 122 12.37 22.38 0.29
C PRO A 122 11.64 21.66 1.42
N ALA A 123 10.88 22.38 2.26
CA ALA A 123 10.26 21.82 3.46
C ALA A 123 9.34 20.60 3.22
N ASN A 124 8.71 20.51 2.04
CA ASN A 124 7.87 19.38 1.64
C ASN A 124 8.66 18.18 1.11
N HIS A 125 9.95 18.32 0.79
CA HIS A 125 10.78 17.24 0.30
C HIS A 125 10.96 16.15 1.37
N PRO A 126 10.92 14.85 1.03
CA PRO A 126 11.06 13.76 1.99
C PRO A 126 12.36 13.81 2.82
N LEU A 127 13.45 14.30 2.22
CA LEU A 127 14.75 14.46 2.87
C LEU A 127 14.95 15.79 3.64
N ALA A 128 13.98 16.72 3.60
CA ALA A 128 14.05 17.94 4.41
C ALA A 128 13.90 17.66 5.91
N PRO A 129 14.26 18.58 6.82
CA PRO A 129 14.14 18.38 8.27
C PRO A 129 12.72 17.97 8.67
N LYS A 130 12.62 16.93 9.51
CA LYS A 130 11.35 16.38 10.01
C LYS A 130 11.18 16.61 11.50
N ASN A 131 9.93 16.61 11.94
CA ASN A 131 9.56 16.58 13.36
C ASN A 131 8.50 15.49 13.58
N PRO A 132 8.80 14.40 14.30
CA PRO A 132 10.09 14.08 14.93
C PRO A 132 11.22 13.90 13.90
N THR A 133 12.47 14.12 14.33
CA THR A 133 13.62 14.08 13.42
C THR A 133 13.83 12.69 12.80
N MET A 134 14.21 12.69 11.52
CA MET A 134 14.62 11.53 10.73
C MET A 134 16.10 11.63 10.33
N HIS A 135 16.89 12.50 10.97
CA HIS A 135 18.32 12.68 10.70
C HIS A 135 19.14 12.65 12.00
N TRP A 136 20.31 12.03 11.99
CA TRP A 136 21.15 11.78 13.17
C TRP A 136 22.56 12.39 13.03
N GLY A 137 22.62 13.58 12.47
CA GLY A 137 23.87 14.29 12.24
C GLY A 137 24.66 13.72 11.07
N TRP A 138 25.72 14.42 10.69
CA TRP A 138 26.40 14.23 9.40
C TRP A 138 27.07 12.86 9.26
N THR A 139 27.75 12.39 10.31
CA THR A 139 28.47 11.10 10.26
C THR A 139 27.52 9.92 10.11
N ALA A 140 26.41 9.93 10.84
CA ALA A 140 25.45 8.83 10.80
C ALA A 140 24.43 8.94 9.65
N GLY A 141 24.14 10.17 9.21
CA GLY A 141 23.18 10.47 8.14
C GLY A 141 21.73 10.40 8.60
N TYR A 142 20.85 9.99 7.70
CA TYR A 142 19.44 9.78 7.97
C TYR A 142 19.20 8.56 8.85
N ARG A 143 18.15 8.62 9.67
CA ARG A 143 17.57 7.44 10.29
C ARG A 143 16.78 6.69 9.21
N PHE A 144 17.30 5.58 8.72
CA PHE A 144 16.64 4.82 7.67
C PHE A 144 15.32 4.24 8.15
N ILE A 145 15.27 3.79 9.41
CA ILE A 145 14.08 3.25 10.07
C ILE A 145 13.99 3.85 11.47
N CYS A 146 12.79 4.25 11.87
CA CYS A 146 12.43 4.59 13.24
C CYS A 146 11.26 3.70 13.68
N PHE A 147 11.54 2.71 14.53
CA PHE A 147 10.53 1.85 15.12
C PHE A 147 10.49 2.06 16.63
N GLU A 148 9.39 2.63 17.12
CA GLU A 148 9.21 2.97 18.52
C GLU A 148 7.88 2.43 19.03
N GLY A 149 7.85 2.15 20.32
CA GLY A 149 6.64 1.63 20.94
C GLY A 149 6.82 1.32 22.41
N LYS A 150 5.89 0.52 22.90
CA LYS A 150 5.90 0.00 24.26
C LYS A 150 5.65 -1.49 24.23
N SER A 151 6.27 -2.24 25.12
CA SER A 151 6.04 -3.67 25.30
C SER A 151 5.42 -3.97 26.65
N SER A 152 4.79 -5.14 26.73
CA SER A 152 4.16 -5.66 27.93
C SER A 152 4.63 -7.07 28.23
N ASN A 153 4.80 -7.35 29.52
CA ASN A 153 5.17 -8.67 30.04
C ASN A 153 3.96 -9.38 30.67
N ASN A 154 2.83 -8.67 30.84
CA ASN A 154 1.60 -9.16 31.48
C ASN A 154 0.34 -8.99 30.61
N GLY A 155 0.48 -8.44 29.41
CA GLY A 155 -0.59 -8.22 28.43
C GLY A 155 -1.57 -7.07 28.74
N THR A 156 -1.49 -6.45 29.93
CA THR A 156 -2.48 -5.44 30.38
C THR A 156 -1.90 -4.03 30.53
N THR A 157 -0.60 -3.93 30.84
CA THR A 157 0.12 -2.66 30.96
C THR A 157 1.33 -2.65 30.04
N PHE A 158 1.66 -1.50 29.44
CA PHE A 158 2.80 -1.34 28.53
C PHE A 158 3.87 -0.41 29.14
N PRO A 159 4.59 -0.83 30.20
CA PRO A 159 5.53 0.03 30.92
C PRO A 159 6.87 0.21 30.18
N ASP A 160 7.26 -0.77 29.38
CA ASP A 160 8.60 -0.85 28.81
C ASP A 160 8.63 -0.11 27.47
N ILE A 161 9.32 1.03 27.40
CA ILE A 161 9.46 1.81 26.15
C ILE A 161 10.61 1.24 25.33
N PHE A 162 10.38 0.98 24.04
CA PHE A 162 11.43 0.66 23.10
C PHE A 162 11.56 1.73 22.01
N GLN A 163 12.79 1.97 21.56
CA GLN A 163 13.14 2.86 20.46
C GLN A 163 14.30 2.24 19.70
N ILE A 164 14.08 1.89 18.44
CA ILE A 164 15.11 1.28 17.60
C ILE A 164 15.19 2.10 16.32
N HIS A 165 16.31 2.79 16.14
CA HIS A 165 16.58 3.61 14.97
C HIS A 165 17.81 3.07 14.23
N THR A 166 17.66 2.83 12.93
CA THR A 166 18.79 2.43 12.08
C THR A 166 19.39 3.65 11.40
N VAL A 167 20.72 3.68 11.35
CA VAL A 167 21.53 4.70 10.67
C VAL A 167 22.68 4.01 9.94
N ASP A 168 23.52 4.79 9.26
CA ASP A 168 24.70 4.33 8.52
C ASP A 168 24.38 3.55 7.23
N ASP A 169 25.23 3.74 6.22
CA ASP A 169 25.09 3.11 4.91
C ASP A 169 25.07 1.57 4.99
N ALA A 170 25.68 0.95 6.01
CA ALA A 170 25.67 -0.50 6.20
C ALA A 170 24.27 -1.10 6.39
N ASN A 171 23.30 -0.28 6.83
CA ASN A 171 21.90 -0.68 7.03
C ASN A 171 21.01 -0.37 5.84
N TYR A 172 21.58 0.06 4.71
CA TYR A 172 20.85 0.19 3.45
C TYR A 172 20.53 -1.19 2.90
N LYS A 173 19.25 -1.52 2.73
CA LYS A 173 18.80 -2.86 2.31
C LYS A 173 17.87 -2.79 1.11
N THR A 174 18.05 -3.69 0.14
CA THR A 174 17.22 -3.75 -1.06
C THR A 174 16.20 -4.87 -0.97
N VAL A 175 14.93 -4.53 -1.21
CA VAL A 175 13.77 -5.41 -1.26
C VAL A 175 13.41 -5.63 -2.73
N THR A 176 13.21 -6.89 -3.12
CA THR A 176 12.73 -7.27 -4.45
C THR A 176 11.50 -8.15 -4.29
N LEU A 177 10.38 -7.75 -4.87
CA LEU A 177 9.10 -8.45 -4.76
C LEU A 177 8.56 -8.83 -6.14
N PRO A 178 8.19 -10.12 -6.36
CA PRO A 178 7.44 -10.52 -7.54
C PRO A 178 5.96 -10.13 -7.33
N VAL A 179 5.59 -8.93 -7.75
CA VAL A 179 4.25 -8.36 -7.57
C VAL A 179 3.71 -7.89 -8.92
N GLN A 180 2.49 -8.32 -9.22
CA GLN A 180 1.81 -7.89 -10.43
C GLN A 180 1.14 -6.54 -10.24
N GLY A 181 1.30 -5.64 -11.21
CA GLY A 181 0.51 -4.41 -11.28
C GLY A 181 -0.95 -4.73 -11.63
N VAL A 182 -1.89 -4.03 -10.99
CA VAL A 182 -3.33 -4.16 -11.24
C VAL A 182 -3.88 -2.84 -11.78
N MET A 183 -4.69 -2.90 -12.82
CA MET A 183 -5.39 -1.72 -13.33
C MET A 183 -6.50 -1.31 -12.37
N VAL A 184 -6.43 -0.07 -11.88
CA VAL A 184 -7.47 0.60 -11.08
C VAL A 184 -7.85 1.88 -11.82
N GLY A 185 -8.98 1.85 -12.52
CA GLY A 185 -9.33 2.91 -13.45
C GLY A 185 -8.36 2.98 -14.62
N ASP A 186 -7.72 4.13 -14.82
CA ASP A 186 -6.73 4.41 -15.85
C ASP A 186 -5.28 4.33 -15.35
N GLN A 187 -5.06 3.85 -14.12
CA GLN A 187 -3.74 3.75 -13.50
C GLN A 187 -3.37 2.30 -13.18
N MET A 188 -2.08 2.01 -13.24
CA MET A 188 -1.51 0.75 -12.80
C MET A 188 -1.06 0.85 -11.34
N THR A 189 -1.67 0.05 -10.46
CA THR A 189 -1.38 0.05 -9.03
C THR A 189 -0.60 -1.20 -8.64
N ILE A 190 0.55 -1.02 -8.01
CA ILE A 190 1.33 -2.06 -7.35
C ILE A 190 0.91 -2.10 -5.88
N ASN A 191 0.39 -3.23 -5.42
CA ASN A 191 -0.07 -3.41 -4.03
C ASN A 191 0.90 -4.29 -3.26
N ILE A 192 1.47 -3.76 -2.18
CA ILE A 192 2.33 -4.52 -1.25
C ILE A 192 1.84 -4.34 0.18
N ASP A 193 2.00 -5.39 1.00
CA ASP A 193 1.75 -5.34 2.43
C ASP A 193 3.06 -5.03 3.15
N ALA A 194 3.00 -4.16 4.17
CA ALA A 194 4.09 -3.88 5.10
C ALA A 194 3.65 -4.26 6.53
N ASP A 195 3.97 -5.49 6.95
CA ASP A 195 3.64 -6.01 8.28
C ASP A 195 4.74 -5.68 9.30
N TYR A 196 4.47 -4.67 10.12
CA TYR A 196 5.46 -4.18 11.08
C TYR A 196 5.63 -5.06 12.32
N THR A 197 4.82 -6.10 12.51
CA THR A 197 5.14 -7.12 13.53
C THR A 197 6.41 -7.88 13.16
N LYS A 198 6.69 -8.04 11.86
CA LYS A 198 7.86 -8.74 11.34
C LYS A 198 9.17 -8.00 11.55
N VAL A 199 9.13 -6.70 11.86
CA VAL A 199 10.31 -5.92 12.25
C VAL A 199 11.00 -6.56 13.46
N LEU A 200 10.25 -7.20 14.36
CA LEU A 200 10.74 -7.85 15.57
C LEU A 200 10.97 -9.36 15.42
N THR A 201 11.08 -9.87 14.19
CA THR A 201 11.47 -11.27 13.97
C THR A 201 12.81 -11.53 14.67
N ASP A 202 12.86 -12.57 15.49
CA ASP A 202 13.99 -12.95 16.34
C ASP A 202 14.46 -11.89 17.35
N LEU A 203 13.62 -10.91 17.69
CA LEU A 203 13.92 -9.86 18.67
C LEU A 203 12.91 -9.83 19.82
N ASN A 204 13.43 -9.63 21.03
CA ASN A 204 12.64 -9.33 22.21
C ASN A 204 12.91 -7.88 22.67
N VAL A 205 11.86 -7.05 22.71
CA VAL A 205 11.94 -5.65 23.16
C VAL A 205 11.41 -5.42 24.59
N GLN A 206 10.95 -6.47 25.26
CA GLN A 206 10.60 -6.44 26.68
C GLN A 206 11.78 -5.96 27.52
N GLY A 207 11.50 -5.22 28.60
CA GLY A 207 12.53 -4.56 29.41
C GLY A 207 13.06 -3.24 28.83
N GLY A 208 12.55 -2.80 27.68
CA GLY A 208 12.77 -1.44 27.15
C GLY A 208 14.03 -1.27 26.32
N VAL A 209 14.06 -1.87 25.14
CA VAL A 209 15.22 -1.80 24.23
C VAL A 209 15.34 -0.43 23.58
N ILE A 210 16.43 0.28 23.87
CA ILE A 210 16.79 1.55 23.23
C ILE A 210 18.07 1.36 22.41
N SER A 211 17.99 1.59 21.10
CA SER A 211 19.10 1.48 20.17
C SER A 211 19.03 2.58 19.11
N HIS A 212 20.08 3.42 19.06
CA HIS A 212 20.26 4.45 18.03
C HIS A 212 21.62 4.21 17.38
N ALA A 213 21.74 3.14 16.59
CA ALA A 213 23.04 2.61 16.17
C ALA A 213 23.03 2.02 14.76
N ALA A 214 24.23 1.75 14.24
CA ALA A 214 24.42 1.05 12.98
C ALA A 214 24.44 -0.47 13.13
N ASN A 215 24.56 -1.00 14.36
CA ASN A 215 24.83 -2.41 14.64
C ASN A 215 23.86 -2.99 15.68
N GLY A 216 24.06 -4.27 16.02
CA GLY A 216 23.22 -4.97 17.00
C GLY A 216 21.76 -5.01 16.56
N VAL A 217 20.83 -4.72 17.48
CA VAL A 217 19.38 -4.74 17.21
C VAL A 217 19.00 -3.84 16.04
N SER A 218 19.68 -2.70 15.86
CA SER A 218 19.41 -1.80 14.74
C SER A 218 19.74 -2.45 13.38
N ALA A 219 20.83 -3.22 13.30
CA ALA A 219 21.14 -3.96 12.06
C ALA A 219 20.15 -5.10 11.81
N VAL A 220 19.73 -5.81 12.86
CA VAL A 220 18.74 -6.89 12.75
C VAL A 220 17.39 -6.35 12.25
N ILE A 221 16.91 -5.20 12.73
CA ILE A 221 15.65 -4.65 12.19
C ILE A 221 15.79 -4.21 10.72
N ALA A 222 16.96 -3.76 10.28
CA ALA A 222 17.20 -3.46 8.86
C ALA A 222 17.10 -4.74 8.01
N GLU A 223 17.70 -5.84 8.47
CA GLU A 223 17.59 -7.16 7.83
C GLU A 223 16.14 -7.67 7.83
N ASN A 224 15.40 -7.48 8.93
CA ASN A 224 14.00 -7.88 9.01
C ASN A 224 13.10 -7.07 8.07
N MET A 225 13.37 -5.76 7.92
CA MET A 225 12.71 -4.93 6.92
C MET A 225 12.92 -5.49 5.51
N GLN A 226 14.12 -5.97 5.20
CA GLN A 226 14.41 -6.56 3.90
C GLN A 226 13.68 -7.90 3.67
N ASN A 227 13.72 -8.78 4.67
CA ASN A 227 13.43 -10.20 4.48
C ASN A 227 11.99 -10.59 4.81
N TYR A 228 11.31 -9.83 5.69
CA TYR A 228 10.06 -10.29 6.29
C TYR A 228 8.91 -9.28 6.28
N VAL A 229 9.22 -7.97 6.26
CA VAL A 229 8.18 -6.94 6.42
C VAL A 229 7.33 -6.78 5.17
N PHE A 230 7.92 -6.92 3.99
CA PHE A 230 7.22 -6.65 2.73
C PHE A 230 6.85 -7.92 1.99
N THR A 231 5.60 -8.00 1.55
CA THR A 231 5.11 -9.06 0.68
C THR A 231 4.23 -8.47 -0.42
N PRO A 232 4.11 -9.13 -1.59
CA PRO A 232 3.02 -8.82 -2.50
C PRO A 232 1.70 -8.93 -1.73
N SER A 233 0.85 -7.91 -1.80
CA SER A 233 -0.49 -8.04 -1.22
C SER A 233 -1.17 -9.21 -1.91
N ALA A 234 -1.78 -10.10 -1.13
CA ALA A 234 -2.53 -11.21 -1.69
C ALA A 234 -3.61 -10.62 -2.60
N LEU A 235 -3.38 -10.72 -3.91
CA LEU A 235 -4.40 -10.47 -4.90
C LEU A 235 -5.47 -11.53 -4.62
N THR A 236 -6.53 -11.16 -3.92
CA THR A 236 -7.78 -11.87 -4.17
C THR A 236 -8.00 -11.70 -5.67
N SER A 237 -8.17 -12.79 -6.42
CA SER A 237 -8.73 -12.74 -7.78
C SER A 237 -10.20 -12.29 -7.75
N GLY A 238 -10.51 -11.30 -6.92
CA GLY A 238 -11.67 -10.43 -7.01
C GLY A 238 -11.14 -9.06 -7.40
N THR A 239 -11.87 -8.37 -8.25
CA THR A 239 -11.76 -6.92 -8.41
C THR A 239 -11.28 -6.26 -7.11
N VAL A 240 -10.13 -5.57 -7.17
CA VAL A 240 -9.75 -4.59 -6.16
C VAL A 240 -11.00 -3.76 -5.91
N GLU A 241 -11.53 -3.81 -4.69
CA GLU A 241 -12.55 -2.87 -4.25
C GLU A 241 -11.87 -1.53 -4.03
N PRO A 242 -12.21 -0.48 -4.78
CA PRO A 242 -11.72 0.85 -4.47
C PRO A 242 -12.31 1.36 -3.14
N GLY A 243 -11.59 1.23 -2.04
CA GLY A 243 -11.83 2.04 -0.85
C GLY A 243 -13.19 1.87 -0.17
N VAL A 244 -13.32 0.83 0.66
CA VAL A 244 -14.38 0.78 1.69
C VAL A 244 -14.17 1.94 2.66
N LEU A 245 -14.91 3.03 2.46
CA LEU A 245 -14.86 4.23 3.31
C LEU A 245 -15.96 4.16 4.38
N GLY A 246 -15.87 3.18 5.28
CA GLY A 246 -16.79 3.01 6.43
C GLY A 246 -17.18 1.56 6.71
N GLN A 247 -18.29 1.33 7.42
CA GLN A 247 -18.83 -0.03 7.63
C GLN A 247 -19.93 -0.30 6.60
N PHE A 248 -19.89 -1.46 5.94
CA PHE A 248 -20.92 -1.95 5.02
C PHE A 248 -21.05 -3.46 5.19
N GLY A 249 -22.27 -3.98 5.24
CA GLY A 249 -22.48 -5.41 5.37
C GLY A 249 -23.92 -5.83 5.14
N ILE A 250 -24.12 -7.07 4.69
CA ILE A 250 -25.44 -7.63 4.39
C ILE A 250 -25.65 -8.91 5.18
N SER A 251 -26.76 -9.02 5.91
CA SER A 251 -27.08 -10.19 6.74
C SER A 251 -28.60 -10.49 6.75
N PRO A 252 -29.03 -11.76 6.76
CA PRO A 252 -28.21 -12.96 6.67
C PRO A 252 -27.57 -13.09 5.28
N ASN A 253 -26.41 -13.74 5.25
CA ASN A 253 -25.69 -14.08 4.04
C ASN A 253 -25.13 -15.50 4.23
N PRO A 254 -25.68 -16.53 3.57
CA PRO A 254 -26.63 -16.45 2.46
C PRO A 254 -28.04 -15.97 2.85
N ALA A 255 -28.65 -15.18 1.97
CA ALA A 255 -30.02 -14.67 2.08
C ALA A 255 -31.03 -15.63 1.45
N SER A 256 -32.26 -15.64 1.97
CA SER A 256 -33.38 -16.43 1.47
C SER A 256 -34.64 -15.58 1.52
N GLY A 257 -35.05 -15.04 0.37
CA GLY A 257 -36.18 -14.10 0.23
C GLY A 257 -35.94 -12.68 0.78
N SER A 258 -35.15 -12.52 1.84
CA SER A 258 -34.78 -11.20 2.38
C SER A 258 -33.40 -11.18 3.04
N ALA A 259 -32.81 -9.99 3.06
CA ALA A 259 -31.62 -9.63 3.81
C ALA A 259 -31.78 -8.22 4.43
N THR A 260 -30.87 -7.86 5.31
CA THR A 260 -30.73 -6.51 5.85
C THR A 260 -29.36 -5.97 5.45
N LEU A 261 -29.39 -4.85 4.74
CA LEU A 261 -28.22 -4.03 4.48
C LEU A 261 -27.95 -3.14 5.70
N ARG A 262 -26.71 -3.10 6.20
CA ARG A 262 -26.22 -2.12 7.18
C ARG A 262 -25.06 -1.32 6.61
N TYR A 263 -25.08 -0.01 6.82
CA TYR A 263 -23.97 0.85 6.42
C TYR A 263 -23.76 2.02 7.39
N ASP A 264 -22.52 2.48 7.50
CA ASP A 264 -22.06 3.66 8.22
C ASP A 264 -20.94 4.33 7.41
N LEU A 265 -21.30 5.35 6.63
CA LEU A 265 -20.47 6.03 5.63
C LEU A 265 -20.48 7.57 5.91
N PRO A 266 -19.93 8.02 7.04
CA PRO A 266 -20.03 9.42 7.45
C PRO A 266 -19.33 10.37 6.45
N GLY A 267 -19.97 11.52 6.18
CA GLY A 267 -19.45 12.52 5.25
C GLY A 267 -19.81 12.31 3.78
N TYR A 268 -20.67 11.33 3.48
CA TYR A 268 -21.22 11.09 2.15
C TYR A 268 -22.74 11.25 2.11
N ASP A 269 -23.21 11.92 1.06
CA ASP A 269 -24.63 12.12 0.75
C ASP A 269 -24.97 11.51 -0.63
N CYS A 270 -26.26 11.50 -1.00
CA CYS A 270 -26.73 11.00 -2.29
C CYS A 270 -26.28 9.55 -2.58
N LEU A 271 -26.41 8.68 -1.58
CA LEU A 271 -25.97 7.30 -1.66
C LEU A 271 -26.89 6.45 -2.53
N THR A 272 -26.32 5.54 -3.32
CA THR A 272 -27.04 4.58 -4.15
C THR A 272 -26.45 3.19 -3.98
N LEU A 273 -27.30 2.23 -3.62
CA LEU A 273 -26.98 0.80 -3.67
C LEU A 273 -27.23 0.28 -5.08
N THR A 274 -26.27 -0.46 -5.64
CA THR A 274 -26.42 -1.23 -6.87
C THR A 274 -26.03 -2.68 -6.60
N VAL A 275 -26.85 -3.64 -7.03
CA VAL A 275 -26.53 -5.06 -6.93
C VAL A 275 -26.45 -5.65 -8.33
N SER A 276 -25.37 -6.37 -8.62
CA SER A 276 -25.15 -7.05 -9.90
C SER A 276 -24.86 -8.54 -9.74
N ASP A 277 -25.18 -9.33 -10.76
CA ASP A 277 -24.73 -10.72 -10.84
C ASP A 277 -23.23 -10.83 -11.20
N LEU A 278 -22.68 -12.06 -11.23
CA LEU A 278 -21.27 -12.31 -11.60
C LEU A 278 -20.92 -11.94 -13.04
N ALA A 279 -21.91 -11.78 -13.93
CA ALA A 279 -21.70 -11.29 -15.29
C ALA A 279 -21.70 -9.75 -15.36
N GLY A 280 -21.81 -9.06 -14.22
CA GLY A 280 -21.85 -7.60 -14.13
C GLY A 280 -23.20 -6.97 -14.47
N ARG A 281 -24.25 -7.78 -14.69
CA ARG A 281 -25.60 -7.26 -14.99
C ARG A 281 -26.24 -6.77 -13.70
N THR A 282 -26.67 -5.51 -13.69
CA THR A 282 -27.38 -4.93 -12.55
C THR A 282 -28.76 -5.56 -12.41
N VAL A 283 -29.06 -6.11 -11.22
CA VAL A 283 -30.34 -6.74 -10.88
C VAL A 283 -31.18 -5.90 -9.93
N PHE A 284 -30.56 -4.96 -9.21
CA PHE A 284 -31.25 -4.09 -8.27
C PHE A 284 -30.52 -2.75 -8.13
N THR A 285 -31.27 -1.67 -7.93
CA THR A 285 -30.72 -0.35 -7.59
C THR A 285 -31.68 0.38 -6.67
N GLN A 286 -31.15 1.02 -5.62
CA GLN A 286 -31.96 1.77 -4.67
C GLN A 286 -31.18 2.96 -4.08
N PRO A 287 -31.76 4.17 -4.02
CA PRO A 287 -31.18 5.27 -3.27
C PRO A 287 -31.24 4.97 -1.76
N LEU A 288 -30.15 5.28 -1.06
CA LEU A 288 -30.02 5.13 0.38
C LEU A 288 -30.16 6.50 1.06
N ASN A 289 -31.04 6.59 2.05
CA ASN A 289 -31.34 7.84 2.73
C ASN A 289 -30.40 8.05 3.92
N GLY A 290 -29.57 9.10 3.86
CA GLY A 290 -28.60 9.43 4.90
C GLY A 290 -27.35 8.55 4.85
N SER A 291 -26.41 8.83 5.76
CA SER A 291 -25.07 8.24 5.74
C SER A 291 -24.92 6.99 6.62
N LYS A 292 -25.92 6.66 7.46
CA LYS A 292 -25.88 5.53 8.38
C LYS A 292 -27.27 4.95 8.63
N GLN A 293 -27.56 3.77 8.10
CA GLN A 293 -28.86 3.10 8.32
C GLN A 293 -28.77 1.57 8.27
N SER A 294 -29.88 0.93 8.63
CA SER A 294 -30.20 -0.45 8.29
C SER A 294 -31.43 -0.45 7.37
N VAL A 295 -31.30 -1.06 6.19
CA VAL A 295 -32.35 -1.06 5.15
C VAL A 295 -32.70 -2.50 4.78
N PRO A 296 -34.00 -2.87 4.72
CA PRO A 296 -34.39 -4.19 4.24
C PRO A 296 -34.10 -4.32 2.74
N LEU A 297 -33.59 -5.49 2.34
CA LEU A 297 -33.29 -5.84 0.96
C LEU A 297 -34.04 -7.12 0.61
N GLU A 298 -34.97 -7.06 -0.32
CA GLU A 298 -35.62 -8.27 -0.84
C GLU A 298 -34.68 -8.99 -1.80
N THR A 299 -34.50 -10.30 -1.59
CA THR A 299 -33.57 -11.13 -2.35
C THR A 299 -34.28 -12.24 -3.10
N ASN A 300 -35.45 -11.94 -3.67
CA ASN A 300 -36.23 -12.87 -4.52
C ASN A 300 -35.60 -13.02 -5.92
N TRP A 301 -34.28 -13.19 -5.97
CA TRP A 301 -33.50 -13.36 -7.19
C TRP A 301 -33.14 -14.84 -7.39
N HIS A 302 -32.65 -15.19 -8.57
CA HIS A 302 -32.18 -16.56 -8.80
C HIS A 302 -31.05 -16.92 -7.82
N PRO A 303 -31.01 -18.17 -7.31
CA PRO A 303 -29.93 -18.61 -6.43
C PRO A 303 -28.57 -18.41 -7.09
N GLY A 304 -27.63 -17.82 -6.36
CA GLY A 304 -26.35 -17.42 -6.93
C GLY A 304 -25.58 -16.42 -6.10
N ILE A 305 -24.45 -15.98 -6.64
CA ILE A 305 -23.59 -14.96 -6.05
C ILE A 305 -23.86 -13.62 -6.73
N TYR A 306 -24.03 -12.60 -5.91
CA TYR A 306 -24.24 -11.23 -6.30
C TYR A 306 -23.19 -10.34 -5.63
N VAL A 307 -23.02 -9.16 -6.22
CA VAL A 307 -22.09 -8.12 -5.78
C VAL A 307 -22.90 -6.86 -5.51
N ALA A 308 -22.99 -6.47 -4.24
CA ALA A 308 -23.65 -5.24 -3.82
C ALA A 308 -22.61 -4.12 -3.69
N ARG A 309 -22.90 -2.92 -4.19
CA ARG A 309 -21.99 -1.77 -4.22
C ARG A 309 -22.73 -0.51 -3.78
N ILE A 310 -22.10 0.34 -2.97
CA ILE A 310 -22.60 1.68 -2.66
C ILE A 310 -21.78 2.74 -3.42
N PHE A 311 -22.47 3.71 -4.01
CA PHE A 311 -21.91 4.88 -4.66
C PHE A 311 -22.44 6.18 -4.04
N SER A 312 -21.66 7.25 -4.08
CA SER A 312 -22.13 8.64 -3.92
C SER A 312 -21.89 9.38 -5.24
N GLY A 313 -22.96 9.64 -5.99
CA GLY A 313 -22.85 10.03 -7.40
C GLY A 313 -22.10 8.95 -8.21
N GLU A 314 -21.02 9.34 -8.89
CA GLU A 314 -20.17 8.41 -9.65
C GLU A 314 -19.04 7.78 -8.81
N LYS A 315 -18.85 8.24 -7.57
CA LYS A 315 -17.78 7.76 -6.69
C LYS A 315 -18.21 6.46 -6.00
N PHE A 316 -17.45 5.39 -6.22
CA PHE A 316 -17.59 4.12 -5.51
C PHE A 316 -17.11 4.25 -4.05
N LEU A 317 -17.84 3.63 -3.10
CA LEU A 317 -17.59 3.78 -1.66
C LEU A 317 -17.46 2.47 -0.87
N ALA A 318 -18.12 1.38 -1.28
CA ALA A 318 -18.08 0.10 -0.57
C ALA A 318 -18.67 -1.03 -1.44
N LEU A 319 -18.21 -2.26 -1.27
CA LEU A 319 -18.82 -3.47 -1.84
C LEU A 319 -18.91 -4.60 -0.81
N GLU A 320 -19.86 -5.50 -1.07
CA GLU A 320 -20.15 -6.66 -0.25
C GLU A 320 -20.64 -7.78 -1.17
N LYS A 321 -20.15 -8.99 -0.92
CA LYS A 321 -20.65 -10.19 -1.60
C LYS A 321 -21.96 -10.63 -0.97
N LEU A 322 -22.98 -10.89 -1.77
CA LEU A 322 -24.27 -11.43 -1.32
C LEU A 322 -24.53 -12.78 -1.99
N VAL A 323 -24.78 -13.82 -1.19
CA VAL A 323 -25.19 -15.14 -1.68
C VAL A 323 -26.70 -15.28 -1.49
N VAL A 324 -27.44 -15.59 -2.55
CA VAL A 324 -28.88 -15.87 -2.50
C VAL A 324 -29.11 -17.37 -2.67
N LYS A 325 -29.95 -17.96 -1.80
CA LYS A 325 -30.38 -19.37 -1.86
C LYS A 325 -31.74 -19.54 -2.52
#